data_AF-A0A1Q4WU79-F1
#
_entry.id   AF-A0A1Q4WU79-F1
#
_cell.length_a   1.000
_cell.length_b   1.000
_cell.length_c   1.000
_cell.angle_alpha   90.00
_cell.angle_beta   90.00
_cell.angle_gamma   90.00
#
_symmetry.space_group_name_H-M   'P 1'
#
loop_
_entity.id
_entity.type
_entity.pdbx_description
1 polymer ?
#
loop_
_entity_poly.entity_id
_entity_poly.type
_entity_poly.pdbx_seq_one_letter_code
_entity_poly.pdbx_strand_id
1 'polypeptide(L)'
;MLHVLDRMLVENDTEEVVDNITGSRDKLFEARVLQETENGYTVEFDKDAWTTDEVGHIGRVDAALVDATDFNEVTWCGGTVTGEEFVDAYMDEFWDTLDTHEEYTASITDYVDCGDGRP
;
A
#
# COMPACT_ATOMS: atom_id res chain seq x y z
N MET A 1 -0.14 4.22 -0.08
CA MET A 1 0.42 3.00 0.53
C MET A 1 -0.47 1.77 0.35
N LEU A 2 -1.77 1.79 0.67
CA LEU A 2 -2.64 0.60 0.46
C LEU A 2 -2.62 0.09 -0.99
N HIS A 3 -2.88 0.98 -1.96
CA HIS A 3 -2.82 0.65 -3.39
C HIS A 3 -1.42 0.19 -3.85
N VAL A 4 -0.37 0.63 -3.15
CA VAL A 4 1.01 0.27 -3.44
C VAL A 4 1.28 -1.17 -2.98
N LEU A 5 0.89 -1.49 -1.74
CA LEU A 5 0.99 -2.84 -1.19
C LEU A 5 0.13 -3.83 -1.98
N ASP A 6 -1.09 -3.45 -2.37
CA ASP A 6 -1.97 -4.27 -3.20
C ASP A 6 -1.31 -4.58 -4.55
N ARG A 7 -0.70 -3.58 -5.19
CA ARG A 7 0.03 -3.78 -6.44
C ARG A 7 1.24 -4.71 -6.28
N MET A 8 2.01 -4.57 -5.19
CA MET A 8 3.12 -5.47 -4.89
C MET A 8 2.67 -6.92 -4.81
N LEU A 9 1.53 -7.20 -4.16
CA LEU A 9 0.95 -8.54 -4.08
C LEU A 9 0.48 -9.06 -5.44
N VAL A 10 0.03 -8.18 -6.34
CA VAL A 10 -0.42 -8.58 -7.69
C VAL A 10 0.75 -8.83 -8.65
N GLU A 11 1.84 -8.07 -8.55
CA GLU A 11 2.97 -8.16 -9.48
C GLU A 11 4.03 -9.20 -9.08
N ASN A 12 4.18 -9.45 -7.79
CA ASN A 12 5.19 -10.36 -7.25
C ASN A 12 4.54 -11.63 -6.66
N ASP A 13 5.38 -12.55 -6.20
CA ASP A 13 4.90 -13.67 -5.39
C ASP A 13 4.37 -13.15 -4.05
N THR A 14 3.10 -13.43 -3.76
CA THR A 14 2.43 -12.88 -2.57
C THR A 14 3.07 -13.38 -1.26
N GLU A 15 3.61 -14.60 -1.23
CA GLU A 15 4.29 -15.13 -0.04
C GLU A 15 5.61 -14.40 0.18
N GLU A 16 6.38 -14.18 -0.89
CA GLU A 16 7.63 -13.43 -0.84
C GLU A 16 7.41 -11.98 -0.37
N VAL A 17 6.41 -11.29 -0.91
CA VAL A 17 6.07 -9.92 -0.51
C VAL A 17 5.76 -9.87 0.98
N VAL A 18 4.93 -10.79 1.47
CA VAL A 18 4.52 -10.83 2.88
C VAL A 18 5.66 -11.24 3.81
N ASP A 19 6.53 -12.16 3.41
CA ASP A 19 7.71 -12.54 4.18
C ASP A 19 8.76 -11.41 4.26
N ASN A 20 8.85 -10.58 3.21
CA ASN A 20 9.72 -9.40 3.20
C ASN A 20 9.20 -8.26 4.10
N ILE A 21 7.93 -8.26 4.51
CA ILE A 21 7.41 -7.30 5.49
C ILE A 21 7.97 -7.64 6.88
N THR A 22 9.16 -7.11 7.19
CA THR A 22 9.81 -7.38 8.47
C THR A 22 9.25 -6.48 9.58
N GLY A 23 8.98 -7.04 10.77
CA GLY A 23 8.64 -6.29 11.99
C GLY A 23 7.23 -5.68 12.08
N SER A 24 6.54 -5.51 10.94
CA SER A 24 5.23 -4.85 10.87
C SER A 24 4.12 -5.72 10.26
N ARG A 25 4.46 -6.91 9.77
CA ARG A 25 3.52 -7.90 9.21
C ARG A 25 2.38 -8.26 10.17
N ASP A 26 2.73 -8.66 11.39
CA ASP A 26 1.76 -9.11 12.37
C ASP A 26 0.74 -8.01 12.69
N LYS A 27 1.16 -6.74 12.71
CA LYS A 27 0.28 -5.60 12.94
C LYS A 27 -0.71 -5.40 11.80
N LEU A 28 -0.30 -5.63 10.55
CA LEU A 28 -1.21 -5.52 9.39
C LEU A 28 -2.28 -6.63 9.41
N PHE A 29 -1.92 -7.84 9.84
CA PHE A 29 -2.88 -8.92 10.06
C PHE A 29 -3.81 -8.65 11.26
N GLU A 30 -3.27 -8.21 12.39
CA GLU A 30 -4.06 -7.84 13.59
C GLU A 30 -5.05 -6.70 13.28
N ALA A 31 -4.61 -5.71 12.48
CA ALA A 31 -5.45 -4.61 12.03
C ALA A 31 -6.49 -5.01 10.96
N ARG A 32 -6.42 -6.25 10.44
CA ARG A 32 -7.19 -6.74 9.28
C ARG A 32 -6.97 -5.95 7.97
N VAL A 33 -5.85 -5.24 7.89
CA VAL A 33 -5.43 -4.50 6.70
C VAL A 33 -4.88 -5.46 5.65
N LEU A 34 -4.13 -6.47 6.08
CA LEU A 34 -3.68 -7.58 5.26
C LEU A 34 -4.44 -8.84 5.70
N GLN A 35 -5.01 -9.57 4.76
CA GLN A 35 -5.80 -10.77 5.05
C GLN A 35 -5.33 -11.94 4.19
N GLU A 36 -5.23 -13.12 4.80
CA GLU A 36 -4.99 -14.37 4.10
C GLU A 36 -6.30 -14.90 3.51
N THR A 37 -6.25 -15.34 2.26
CA THR A 37 -7.35 -15.86 1.47
C THR A 37 -6.97 -17.22 0.88
N GLU A 38 -7.92 -17.93 0.27
CA GLU A 38 -7.64 -19.20 -0.42
C GLU A 38 -6.63 -19.05 -1.59
N ASN A 39 -6.41 -17.82 -2.07
CA ASN A 39 -5.55 -17.52 -3.22
C ASN A 39 -4.30 -16.68 -2.85
N GLY A 40 -3.89 -16.66 -1.58
CA GLY A 40 -2.77 -15.85 -1.10
C GLY A 40 -3.25 -14.69 -0.23
N TYR A 41 -2.76 -13.48 -0.46
CA TYR A 41 -3.03 -12.33 0.41
C TYR A 41 -3.79 -11.19 -0.30
N THR A 42 -4.61 -10.45 0.43
CA THR A 42 -5.35 -9.27 -0.06
C THR A 42 -5.24 -8.10 0.90
N VAL A 43 -5.30 -6.88 0.36
CA VAL A 43 -5.38 -5.64 1.15
C VAL A 43 -6.84 -5.24 1.36
N GLU A 44 -7.19 -4.85 2.58
CA GLU A 44 -8.50 -4.27 2.92
C GLU A 44 -8.47 -2.76 2.76
N PHE A 45 -9.30 -2.25 1.84
CA PHE A 45 -9.42 -0.82 1.55
C PHE A 45 -10.48 -0.13 2.41
N ASP A 46 -11.47 -0.87 2.91
CA ASP A 46 -12.49 -0.34 3.81
C ASP A 46 -11.91 -0.13 5.21
N LYS A 47 -11.61 1.13 5.54
CA LYS A 47 -11.07 1.52 6.85
C LYS A 47 -12.04 1.22 7.99
N ASP A 48 -13.35 1.12 7.73
CA ASP A 48 -14.33 0.75 8.76
C ASP A 48 -14.29 -0.75 9.09
N ALA A 49 -13.68 -1.57 8.21
CA ALA A 49 -13.45 -2.99 8.45
C ALA A 49 -12.18 -3.26 9.29
N TRP A 50 -11.34 -2.24 9.51
CA TRP A 50 -10.07 -2.38 10.22
C TRP A 50 -10.26 -2.46 11.74
N THR A 51 -9.46 -3.31 12.38
CA THR A 51 -9.40 -3.44 13.85
C THR A 51 -8.33 -2.51 14.44
N THR A 52 -8.53 -1.19 14.29
CA THR A 52 -7.53 -0.18 14.71
C THR A 52 -7.33 -0.10 16.24
N ASP A 53 -8.35 -0.51 17.01
CA ASP A 53 -8.30 -0.52 18.48
C ASP A 53 -7.33 -1.57 19.02
N GLU A 54 -7.15 -2.69 18.32
CA GLU A 54 -6.27 -3.80 18.75
C GLU A 54 -4.78 -3.49 18.52
N VAL A 55 -4.47 -2.73 17.46
CA VAL A 55 -3.11 -2.25 17.12
C VAL A 55 -2.72 -0.96 17.86
N GLY A 56 -3.67 -0.34 18.55
CA GLY A 56 -3.46 0.76 19.48
C GLY A 56 -3.55 2.17 18.90
N HIS A 57 -3.85 2.33 17.60
CA HIS A 57 -4.34 3.54 16.88
C HIS A 57 -4.04 3.45 15.38
N ILE A 58 -4.76 4.22 14.55
CA ILE A 58 -4.57 4.31 13.09
C ILE A 58 -3.12 4.63 12.66
N GLY A 59 -2.41 5.47 13.41
CA GLY A 59 -1.02 5.81 13.11
C GLY A 59 -0.03 4.63 13.21
N ARG A 60 -0.36 3.58 13.97
CA ARG A 60 0.44 2.33 13.97
C ARG A 60 0.22 1.52 12.69
N VAL A 61 -0.98 1.58 12.13
CA VAL A 61 -1.30 0.96 10.84
C VAL A 61 -0.55 1.68 9.72
N ASP A 62 -0.56 3.02 9.72
CA ASP A 62 0.19 3.80 8.73
C ASP A 62 1.68 3.49 8.78
N ALA A 63 2.29 3.45 9.97
CA ALA A 63 3.69 3.07 10.12
C ALA A 63 3.97 1.64 9.64
N ALA A 64 3.07 0.70 9.90
CA ALA A 64 3.20 -0.67 9.43
C ALA A 64 3.08 -0.79 7.90
N LEU A 65 2.26 0.07 7.28
CA LEU A 65 2.15 0.17 5.83
C LEU A 65 3.41 0.76 5.20
N VAL A 66 4.02 1.78 5.82
CA VAL A 66 5.33 2.33 5.37
C VAL A 66 6.37 1.23 5.36
N ASP A 67 6.55 0.55 6.49
CA ASP A 67 7.53 -0.54 6.62
C ASP A 67 7.28 -1.65 5.58
N ALA A 68 6.01 -1.99 5.31
CA ALA A 68 5.66 -3.02 4.34
C ALA A 68 6.02 -2.66 2.90
N THR A 69 5.90 -1.38 2.54
CA THR A 69 6.26 -0.89 1.20
C THR A 69 7.75 -0.64 1.02
N ASP A 70 8.52 -0.52 2.10
CA ASP A 70 9.94 -0.17 2.05
C ASP A 70 10.82 -1.34 1.56
N PHE A 71 10.52 -2.56 1.99
CA PHE A 71 11.40 -3.72 1.76
C PHE A 71 11.16 -4.48 0.44
N ASN A 72 10.13 -4.11 -0.32
CA ASN A 72 9.76 -4.81 -1.55
C ASN A 72 10.02 -3.93 -2.78
N GLU A 73 10.80 -4.46 -3.73
CA GLU A 73 10.96 -3.88 -5.06
C GLU A 73 9.76 -4.26 -5.95
N VAL A 74 9.33 -3.31 -6.78
CA VAL A 74 8.26 -3.53 -7.76
C VAL A 74 8.72 -3.01 -9.12
N THR A 75 8.34 -3.74 -10.17
CA THR A 75 8.71 -3.35 -11.54
C THR A 75 7.64 -2.40 -12.08
N TRP A 76 7.61 -1.20 -11.53
CA TRP A 76 6.63 -0.18 -11.92
C TRP A 76 6.96 0.44 -13.28
N CYS A 77 6.03 0.34 -14.22
CA CYS A 77 6.04 1.08 -15.49
C CYS A 77 7.35 0.96 -16.30
N GLY A 78 8.04 -0.18 -16.19
CA GLY A 78 9.28 -0.46 -16.90
C GLY A 78 10.57 -0.09 -16.17
N GLY A 79 10.49 0.36 -14.91
CA GLY A 79 11.62 0.51 -13.99
C GLY A 79 11.42 -0.31 -12.72
N THR A 80 12.51 -0.71 -12.07
CA THR A 80 12.46 -1.29 -10.72
C THR A 80 12.67 -0.16 -9.72
N VAL A 81 11.69 0.04 -8.83
CA VAL A 81 11.71 1.04 -7.74
C VAL A 81 11.23 0.40 -6.45
N THR A 82 11.64 0.91 -5.30
CA THR A 82 11.05 0.50 -4.01
C THR A 82 9.67 1.15 -3.83
N GLY A 83 8.85 0.59 -2.94
CA GLY A 83 7.56 1.21 -2.60
C GLY A 83 7.70 2.57 -1.93
N GLU A 84 8.77 2.79 -1.14
CA GLU A 84 9.09 4.10 -0.56
C GLU A 84 9.36 5.12 -1.67
N GLU A 85 10.28 4.82 -2.60
CA GLU A 85 10.61 5.70 -3.72
C GLU A 85 9.39 6.03 -4.57
N PHE A 86 8.50 5.05 -4.79
CA PHE A 86 7.26 5.28 -5.52
C PHE A 86 6.30 6.22 -4.79
N VAL A 87 6.09 6.00 -3.48
CA VAL A 87 5.21 6.84 -2.66
C VAL A 87 5.77 8.26 -2.58
N ASP A 88 7.06 8.42 -2.36
CA ASP A 88 7.72 9.72 -2.30
C ASP A 88 7.57 10.48 -3.62
N ALA A 89 7.78 9.82 -4.76
CA ALA A 89 7.59 10.44 -6.07
C ALA A 89 6.13 10.88 -6.30
N TYR A 90 5.15 10.05 -5.95
CA TYR A 90 3.73 10.41 -6.03
C TYR A 90 3.41 11.60 -5.13
N MET A 91 3.90 11.60 -3.89
CA MET A 91 3.62 12.66 -2.93
C MET A 91 4.27 13.98 -3.36
N ASP A 92 5.50 13.95 -3.88
CA ASP A 92 6.16 15.17 -4.40
C ASP A 92 5.38 15.81 -5.56
N GLU A 93 4.78 15.00 -6.45
CA GLU A 93 3.99 15.52 -7.57
C GLU A 93 2.57 15.96 -7.16
N PHE A 94 1.88 15.17 -6.32
CA PHE A 94 0.43 15.30 -6.15
C PHE A 94 -0.02 15.86 -4.81
N TRP A 95 0.83 15.93 -3.78
CA TRP A 95 0.44 16.27 -2.40
C TRP A 95 -0.33 17.59 -2.27
N ASP A 96 0.06 18.62 -3.01
CA ASP A 96 -0.59 19.94 -2.99
C ASP A 96 -1.57 20.16 -4.16
N THR A 97 -1.91 19.11 -4.92
CA THR A 97 -2.72 19.22 -6.15
C THR A 97 -4.12 18.61 -6.05
N LEU A 98 -4.36 17.73 -5.07
CA LEU A 98 -5.61 16.99 -4.90
C LEU A 98 -6.33 17.49 -3.65
N ASP A 99 -7.51 18.08 -3.83
CA ASP A 99 -8.25 18.74 -2.73
C ASP A 99 -9.27 17.80 -2.05
N THR A 100 -9.59 16.67 -2.69
CA THR A 100 -10.60 15.72 -2.20
C THR A 100 -10.11 14.27 -2.13
N HIS A 101 -10.78 13.48 -1.28
CA HIS A 101 -10.52 12.05 -1.19
C HIS A 101 -10.82 11.30 -2.50
N GLU A 102 -11.85 11.73 -3.25
CA GLU A 102 -12.21 11.14 -4.54
C GLU A 102 -11.12 11.39 -5.60
N GLU A 103 -10.58 12.61 -5.67
CA GLU A 103 -9.45 12.94 -6.54
C GLU A 103 -8.18 12.17 -6.14
N TYR A 104 -7.91 12.02 -4.85
CA TYR A 104 -6.83 11.17 -4.36
C TYR A 104 -6.99 9.71 -4.83
N THR A 105 -8.18 9.13 -4.65
CA THR A 105 -8.42 7.73 -5.01
C THR A 105 -8.33 7.51 -6.52
N ALA A 106 -8.88 8.42 -7.34
CA ALA A 106 -8.75 8.36 -8.79
C ALA A 106 -7.29 8.49 -9.24
N SER A 107 -6.57 9.48 -8.71
CA SER A 107 -5.16 9.75 -9.02
C SER A 107 -4.26 8.57 -8.66
N ILE A 108 -4.33 8.08 -7.41
CA ILE A 108 -3.48 6.97 -6.97
C ILE A 108 -3.80 5.68 -7.73
N THR A 109 -5.07 5.41 -8.04
CA THR A 109 -5.47 4.21 -8.81
C THR A 109 -4.93 4.27 -10.25
N ASP A 110 -4.96 5.43 -10.89
CA ASP A 110 -4.38 5.60 -12.23
C ASP A 110 -2.84 5.52 -12.19
N TYR A 111 -2.20 6.20 -11.24
CA TYR A 111 -0.75 6.23 -11.09
C TYR A 111 -0.17 4.84 -10.79
N VAL A 112 -0.82 4.03 -9.93
CA VAL A 112 -0.39 2.64 -9.69
C VAL A 112 -0.54 1.74 -10.93
N ASP A 113 -1.42 2.08 -11.85
CA ASP A 113 -1.63 1.37 -13.12
C ASP A 113 -0.83 1.97 -14.30
N CYS A 114 0.21 2.75 -14.01
CA CYS A 114 1.07 3.41 -14.99
C CYS A 114 0.38 4.46 -15.86
N GLY A 115 -0.73 5.00 -15.37
CA GLY A 115 -1.28 6.25 -15.87
C GLY A 115 -0.48 7.45 -15.36
N ASP A 116 -0.93 8.65 -15.72
CA ASP A 116 -0.24 9.90 -15.35
C ASP A 116 -0.70 10.45 -14.00
N GLY A 117 -1.62 9.76 -13.30
CA GLY A 117 -2.12 10.13 -11.99
C GLY A 117 -3.00 11.38 -12.00
N ARG A 118 -3.41 11.88 -13.17
CA ARG A 118 -4.22 13.11 -13.27
C ARG A 118 -5.70 12.76 -13.43
N PRO A 119 -6.60 13.27 -12.58
CA PRO A 119 -8.04 13.03 -12.68
C PRO A 119 -8.71 13.71 -13.90
#